data_AF-A0A453N8Q7-F1
#
_entry.id   AF-A0A453N8Q7-F1
#
_cell.length_a   1.000
_cell.length_b   1.000
_cell.length_c   1.000
_cell.angle_alpha   90.00
_cell.angle_beta   90.00
_cell.angle_gamma   90.00
#
_symmetry.space_group_name_H-M   'P 1'
#
loop_
_entity.id
_entity.type
_entity.pdbx_description
1 polymer ?
#
loop_
_entity_poly.entity_id
_entity_poly.type
_entity_poly.pdbx_seq_one_letter_code
_entity_poly.pdbx_strand_id
1 'polypeptide(L)'
;MTRIQKMSLDYHFKVEQESGSFMHAFFGFNGTAGVWRVSAINESGGWKDRTTVEDMDLAVRACLKEWEFLYVGDIRVKSELPSTFKAYRHQQHRWTCGAANLFRKMGWEIVTNKGVSIWKKWHLLYSFLFVRRVIAPILTFLFYCVVIPLSAMVPEVHIPVWGLVYIPTAITVMNAIRNPGSLHLMPFWILFENVMSMHRMRAALTGLLETAHVNDWVVTEKVGDLVKDDFDVPLLEPLKPTECVERIYIPELLLALYLLICASYDYVLGSQTYFMYIYLQALAFIVLGFGFVGMKTPCS
;
A
#
# COMPACT_ATOMS: atom_id res chain seq x y z
N MET A 1 -1.05 -14.08 -5.20
CA MET A 1 -0.50 -12.79 -4.72
C MET A 1 -0.17 -11.82 -5.86
N THR A 2 0.73 -12.15 -6.79
CA THR A 2 1.17 -11.24 -7.87
C THR A 2 0.03 -10.68 -8.72
N ARG A 3 -1.01 -11.49 -9.01
CA ARG A 3 -2.24 -11.03 -9.69
C ARG A 3 -3.01 -9.96 -8.89
N ILE A 4 -3.07 -10.09 -7.56
CA ILE A 4 -3.71 -9.12 -6.66
C ILE A 4 -2.89 -7.83 -6.63
N GLN A 5 -1.55 -7.94 -6.53
CA GLN A 5 -0.66 -6.76 -6.61
C GLN A 5 -0.81 -6.02 -7.95
N LYS A 6 -0.91 -6.77 -9.05
CA LYS A 6 -1.16 -6.19 -10.38
C LYS A 6 -2.43 -5.34 -10.38
N MET A 7 -3.52 -5.78 -9.74
CA MET A 7 -4.77 -5.01 -9.69
C MET A 7 -4.57 -3.65 -9.00
N SER A 8 -3.87 -3.62 -7.86
CA SER A 8 -3.57 -2.36 -7.14
C SER A 8 -2.66 -1.44 -7.97
N LEU A 9 -1.66 -2.00 -8.67
CA LEU A 9 -0.77 -1.23 -9.56
C LEU A 9 -1.46 -0.73 -10.82
N ASP A 10 -2.33 -1.54 -11.43
CA ASP A 10 -3.11 -1.15 -12.61
C ASP A 10 -3.98 0.08 -12.29
N TYR A 11 -4.63 0.11 -11.11
CA TYR A 11 -5.35 1.31 -10.65
C TYR A 11 -4.41 2.51 -10.46
N HIS A 12 -3.29 2.31 -9.77
CA HIS A 12 -2.33 3.39 -9.52
C HIS A 12 -1.80 4.03 -10.81
N PHE A 13 -1.32 3.25 -11.77
CA PHE A 13 -0.77 3.77 -13.02
C PHE A 13 -1.86 4.34 -13.93
N LYS A 14 -2.93 3.59 -14.14
CA LYS A 14 -3.92 3.91 -15.17
C LYS A 14 -5.07 4.82 -14.73
N VAL A 15 -5.16 5.12 -13.44
CA VAL A 15 -6.17 6.04 -12.92
C VAL A 15 -5.45 7.19 -12.25
N GLU A 16 -4.61 6.94 -11.25
CA GLU A 16 -4.00 8.04 -10.50
C GLU A 16 -2.97 8.82 -11.31
N GLN A 17 -2.04 8.15 -12.00
CA GLN A 17 -1.02 8.85 -12.79
C GLN A 17 -1.58 9.43 -14.08
N GLU A 18 -2.43 8.68 -14.77
CA GLU A 18 -3.09 9.13 -15.99
C GLU A 18 -3.97 10.38 -15.74
N SER A 19 -4.79 10.36 -14.69
CA SER A 19 -5.59 11.55 -14.32
C SER A 19 -4.73 12.72 -13.84
N GLY A 20 -3.68 12.46 -13.05
CA GLY A 20 -2.76 13.49 -12.62
C GLY A 20 -2.08 14.18 -13.80
N SER A 21 -1.58 13.39 -14.76
CA SER A 21 -0.97 13.90 -15.98
C SER A 21 -1.95 14.70 -16.83
N PHE A 22 -3.18 14.21 -17.01
CA PHE A 22 -4.21 14.90 -17.79
C PHE A 22 -4.59 16.27 -17.18
N MET A 23 -4.63 16.33 -15.84
CA MET A 23 -4.97 17.56 -15.10
C MET A 23 -3.77 18.48 -14.87
N HIS A 24 -2.58 18.17 -15.41
CA HIS A 24 -1.31 18.83 -15.07
C HIS A 24 -1.06 18.93 -13.54
N ALA A 25 -1.59 17.96 -12.79
CA ALA A 25 -1.47 17.86 -11.35
C ALA A 25 -0.34 16.90 -10.96
N PHE A 26 0.28 17.14 -9.82
CA PHE A 26 1.34 16.25 -9.33
C PHE A 26 0.79 14.86 -8.99
N PHE A 27 1.43 13.81 -9.53
CA PHE A 27 1.12 12.41 -9.27
C PHE A 27 2.31 11.56 -8.77
N GLY A 28 3.49 12.18 -8.61
CA GLY A 28 4.71 11.51 -8.15
C GLY A 28 5.47 10.74 -9.24
N PHE A 29 6.69 10.34 -8.91
CA PHE A 29 7.55 9.49 -9.74
C PHE A 29 7.79 8.17 -8.99
N ASN A 30 7.74 7.04 -9.71
CA ASN A 30 7.73 5.69 -9.12
C ASN A 30 9.10 4.99 -9.18
N GLY A 31 10.18 5.76 -9.29
CA GLY A 31 11.57 5.28 -9.22
C GLY A 31 12.07 4.49 -10.43
N THR A 32 11.18 3.99 -11.29
CA THR A 32 11.53 3.15 -12.45
C THR A 32 10.65 3.49 -13.65
N ALA A 33 11.05 3.00 -14.84
CA ALA A 33 10.28 3.12 -16.09
C ALA A 33 9.87 4.56 -16.46
N GLY A 34 10.69 5.56 -16.13
CA GLY A 34 10.48 6.92 -16.59
C GLY A 34 11.79 7.65 -16.87
N VAL A 35 11.67 8.76 -17.59
CA VAL A 35 12.79 9.51 -18.15
C VAL A 35 12.81 10.89 -17.53
N TRP A 36 13.99 11.32 -17.09
CA TRP A 36 14.20 12.65 -16.55
C TRP A 36 14.98 13.51 -17.53
N ARG A 37 14.58 14.78 -17.66
CA ARG A 37 15.47 15.79 -18.22
C ARG A 37 16.60 16.03 -17.24
N VAL A 38 17.84 16.03 -17.74
CA VAL A 38 19.04 16.28 -16.91
C VAL A 38 18.94 17.64 -16.21
N SER A 39 18.43 18.66 -16.91
CA SER A 39 18.19 20.00 -16.34
C SER A 39 17.23 19.94 -15.14
N ALA A 40 16.15 19.16 -15.23
CA ALA A 40 15.17 19.03 -14.15
C ALA A 40 15.79 18.43 -12.88
N ILE A 41 16.66 17.43 -13.02
CA ILE A 41 17.39 16.85 -11.88
C ILE A 41 18.31 17.91 -11.27
N ASN A 42 19.10 18.59 -12.10
CA ASN A 42 20.10 19.56 -11.64
C ASN A 42 19.44 20.76 -10.94
N GLU A 43 18.40 21.36 -11.54
CA GLU A 43 17.66 22.50 -10.98
C GLU A 43 16.89 22.15 -9.70
N SER A 44 16.49 20.88 -9.55
CA SER A 44 15.85 20.39 -8.33
C SER A 44 16.84 20.14 -7.21
N GLY A 45 18.15 20.17 -7.48
CA GLY A 45 19.21 19.90 -6.50
C GLY A 45 19.59 18.43 -6.37
N GLY A 46 19.41 17.64 -7.43
CA GLY A 46 19.88 16.25 -7.52
C GLY A 46 19.12 15.25 -6.63
N TRP A 47 19.67 14.04 -6.51
CA TRP A 47 19.15 12.99 -5.63
C TRP A 47 19.58 13.28 -4.18
N LYS A 48 18.66 13.06 -3.24
CA LYS A 48 18.92 13.22 -1.80
C LYS A 48 18.58 11.93 -1.08
N ASP A 49 19.45 11.51 -0.17
CA ASP A 49 19.37 10.28 0.63
C ASP A 49 18.53 10.43 1.91
N ARG A 50 17.92 11.59 2.13
CA ARG A 50 17.17 11.93 3.35
C ARG A 50 15.92 11.07 3.60
N THR A 51 15.46 10.28 2.65
CA THR A 51 14.29 9.40 2.81
C THR A 51 14.45 8.16 1.92
N THR A 52 13.73 7.08 2.26
CA THR A 52 13.68 5.82 1.50
C THR A 52 12.81 5.89 0.24
N VAL A 53 12.35 7.09 -0.12
CA VAL A 53 11.61 7.44 -1.34
C VAL A 53 12.26 8.64 -2.01
N GLU A 54 13.55 8.52 -2.31
CA GLU A 54 14.38 9.55 -2.93
C GLU A 54 13.83 10.00 -4.29
N ASP A 55 13.15 9.10 -5.00
CA ASP A 55 12.42 9.31 -6.23
C ASP A 55 11.23 10.26 -6.08
N MET A 56 10.43 10.06 -5.04
CA MET A 56 9.32 10.93 -4.70
C MET A 56 9.81 12.29 -4.18
N ASP A 57 10.89 12.30 -3.39
CA ASP A 57 11.52 13.53 -2.91
C ASP A 57 11.97 14.43 -4.07
N LEU A 58 12.68 13.85 -5.05
CA LEU A 58 13.09 14.55 -6.26
C LEU A 58 11.87 15.04 -7.05
N ALA A 59 10.82 14.21 -7.16
CA ALA A 59 9.60 14.60 -7.86
C ALA A 59 8.89 15.80 -7.22
N VAL A 60 8.78 15.82 -5.90
CA VAL A 60 8.19 16.97 -5.18
C VAL A 60 9.02 18.23 -5.41
N ARG A 61 10.36 18.14 -5.31
CA ARG A 61 11.25 19.28 -5.53
C ARG A 61 11.18 19.81 -6.97
N ALA A 62 11.15 18.93 -7.97
CA ALA A 62 10.97 19.32 -9.37
C ALA A 62 9.62 20.01 -9.59
N CYS A 63 8.55 19.48 -8.97
CA CYS A 63 7.22 20.09 -9.03
C CYS A 63 7.18 21.50 -8.42
N LEU A 64 7.96 21.75 -7.36
CA LEU A 64 8.17 23.06 -6.72
C LEU A 64 9.04 24.03 -7.55
N LYS A 65 9.68 23.53 -8.61
CA LYS A 65 10.39 24.29 -9.64
C LYS A 65 9.60 24.38 -10.95
N GLU A 66 8.29 24.14 -10.87
CA GLU A 66 7.35 24.19 -12.01
C GLU A 66 7.61 23.17 -13.11
N TRP A 67 8.44 22.16 -12.88
CA TRP A 67 8.52 21.02 -13.79
C TRP A 67 7.20 20.25 -13.81
N GLU A 68 6.78 19.88 -15.01
CA GLU A 68 5.59 19.08 -15.26
C GLU A 68 5.94 17.62 -15.51
N PHE A 69 5.02 16.74 -15.13
CA PHE A 69 5.15 15.29 -15.27
C PHE A 69 4.14 14.80 -16.30
N LEU A 70 4.62 13.99 -17.25
CA LEU A 70 3.80 13.38 -18.29
C LEU A 70 3.77 11.86 -18.08
N TYR A 71 2.57 11.30 -18.02
CA TYR A 71 2.36 9.85 -18.04
C TYR A 71 2.04 9.38 -19.47
N VAL A 72 2.82 8.42 -19.98
CA VAL A 72 2.65 7.86 -21.33
C VAL A 72 2.21 6.40 -21.22
N GLY A 73 0.90 6.16 -21.23
CA GLY A 73 0.32 4.82 -21.02
C GLY A 73 0.55 3.82 -22.15
N ASP A 74 0.91 4.29 -23.35
CA ASP A 74 1.15 3.44 -24.52
C ASP A 74 2.49 2.70 -24.45
N ILE A 75 3.46 3.23 -23.71
CA ILE A 75 4.78 2.62 -23.55
C ILE A 75 4.74 1.69 -22.35
N ARG A 76 4.93 0.39 -22.60
CA ARG A 76 4.87 -0.64 -21.56
C ARG A 76 6.24 -1.22 -21.28
N VAL A 77 6.62 -1.22 -20.00
CA VAL A 77 7.85 -1.85 -19.51
C VAL A 77 7.49 -3.06 -18.67
N LYS A 78 8.17 -4.19 -18.90
CA LYS A 78 8.01 -5.37 -18.05
C LYS A 78 8.64 -5.08 -16.69
N SER A 79 7.88 -5.32 -15.62
CA SER A 79 8.33 -5.13 -14.25
C SER A 79 8.13 -6.39 -13.44
N GLU A 80 9.04 -6.63 -12.50
CA GLU A 80 9.00 -7.78 -11.62
C GLU A 80 8.35 -7.43 -10.28
N LEU A 81 7.32 -8.20 -9.92
CA LEU A 81 6.59 -8.05 -8.66
C LEU A 81 7.19 -8.95 -7.57
N PRO A 82 7.17 -8.53 -6.29
CA PRO A 82 7.57 -9.39 -5.18
C PRO A 82 6.83 -10.74 -5.22
N SER A 83 7.59 -11.82 -5.25
CA SER A 83 7.08 -13.20 -5.37
C SER A 83 6.73 -13.83 -4.00
N THR A 84 7.30 -13.31 -2.91
CA THR A 84 7.05 -13.73 -1.53
C THR A 84 6.30 -12.65 -0.75
N PHE A 85 5.49 -13.06 0.23
CA PHE A 85 4.75 -12.12 1.06
C PHE A 85 5.67 -11.27 1.95
N LYS A 86 6.78 -11.84 2.46
CA LYS A 86 7.82 -11.10 3.19
C LYS A 86 8.39 -9.94 2.36
N ALA A 87 8.82 -10.21 1.12
CA ALA A 87 9.34 -9.17 0.22
C ALA A 87 8.28 -8.11 -0.10
N TYR A 88 7.04 -8.53 -0.33
CA TYR A 88 5.93 -7.59 -0.56
C TYR A 88 5.69 -6.67 0.64
N ARG A 89 5.72 -7.20 1.88
CA ARG A 89 5.60 -6.38 3.09
C ARG A 89 6.74 -5.37 3.23
N HIS A 90 7.99 -5.78 3.00
CA HIS A 90 9.12 -4.84 3.05
C HIS A 90 8.96 -3.71 2.02
N GLN A 91 8.54 -4.04 0.80
CA GLN A 91 8.27 -3.05 -0.23
C GLN A 91 7.16 -2.07 0.21
N GLN A 92 6.02 -2.57 0.68
CA GLN A 92 4.89 -1.74 1.11
C GLN A 92 5.23 -0.90 2.34
N HIS A 93 6.05 -1.43 3.26
CA HIS A 93 6.56 -0.68 4.41
C HIS A 93 7.34 0.54 3.94
N ARG A 94 8.36 0.34 3.10
CA ARG A 94 9.20 1.42 2.59
C ARG A 94 8.42 2.48 1.85
N TRP A 95 7.53 2.08 0.95
CA TRP A 95 6.73 3.03 0.17
C TRP A 95 5.82 3.90 1.04
N THR A 96 5.25 3.31 2.10
CA THR A 96 4.31 4.03 2.98
C THR A 96 5.06 4.84 4.04
N CYS A 97 6.06 4.23 4.69
CA CYS A 97 6.90 4.88 5.71
C CYS A 97 7.70 6.04 5.11
N GLY A 98 8.37 5.81 3.97
CA GLY A 98 9.15 6.84 3.30
C GLY A 98 8.30 8.03 2.87
N ALA A 99 7.09 7.80 2.36
CA ALA A 99 6.18 8.89 1.97
C ALA A 99 5.66 9.69 3.18
N ALA A 100 5.34 9.03 4.29
CA ALA A 100 4.94 9.69 5.54
C ALA A 100 6.09 10.50 6.18
N ASN A 101 7.31 9.97 6.11
CA ASN A 101 8.53 10.69 6.53
C ASN A 101 8.79 11.90 5.62
N LEU A 102 8.62 11.73 4.30
CA LEU A 102 8.80 12.80 3.33
C LEU A 102 7.81 13.96 3.58
N PHE A 103 6.56 13.67 3.94
CA PHE A 103 5.59 14.69 4.34
C PHE A 103 6.14 15.62 5.43
N ARG A 104 6.72 15.04 6.50
CA ARG A 104 7.32 15.81 7.60
C ARG A 104 8.52 16.63 7.14
N LYS A 105 9.41 16.03 6.34
CA LYS A 105 10.65 16.68 5.87
C LYS A 105 10.41 17.78 4.85
N MET A 106 9.42 17.61 3.96
CA MET A 106 9.11 18.57 2.90
C MET A 106 8.05 19.60 3.27
N GLY A 107 7.33 19.42 4.38
CA GLY A 107 6.23 20.29 4.75
C GLY A 107 6.61 21.77 4.78
N TRP A 108 7.72 22.09 5.44
CA TRP A 108 8.21 23.47 5.53
C TRP A 108 8.69 24.02 4.16
N GLU A 109 9.42 23.21 3.39
CA GLU A 109 9.90 23.59 2.05
C GLU A 109 8.73 23.90 1.10
N ILE A 110 7.65 23.12 1.15
CA ILE A 110 6.45 23.33 0.32
C ILE A 110 5.73 24.63 0.72
N VAL A 111 5.53 24.86 2.02
CA VAL A 111 4.81 26.04 2.53
C VAL A 111 5.55 27.34 2.17
N THR A 112 6.88 27.35 2.38
CA THR A 112 7.71 28.55 2.19
C THR A 112 8.08 28.86 0.75
N ASN A 113 7.90 27.90 -0.18
CA ASN A 113 8.22 28.10 -1.59
C ASN A 113 7.39 29.24 -2.21
N LYS A 114 8.03 30.25 -2.81
CA LYS A 114 7.32 31.39 -3.44
C LYS A 114 7.04 31.21 -4.95
N GLY A 115 7.61 30.17 -5.56
CA GLY A 115 7.56 29.93 -7.00
C GLY A 115 6.35 29.14 -7.48
N VAL A 116 5.50 28.62 -6.59
CA VAL A 116 4.29 27.87 -6.97
C VAL A 116 3.02 28.44 -6.35
N SER A 117 1.90 28.26 -7.05
CA SER A 117 0.58 28.71 -6.61
C SER A 117 0.12 28.03 -5.32
N ILE A 118 -0.75 28.71 -4.57
CA ILE A 118 -1.32 28.20 -3.31
C ILE A 118 -2.07 26.87 -3.55
N TRP A 119 -2.78 26.74 -4.67
CA TRP A 119 -3.47 25.51 -5.05
C TRP A 119 -2.52 24.33 -5.26
N LYS A 120 -1.37 24.58 -5.90
CA LYS A 120 -0.34 23.53 -6.09
C LYS A 120 0.25 23.09 -4.76
N LYS A 121 0.50 24.03 -3.84
CA LYS A 121 0.93 23.71 -2.47
C LYS A 121 -0.11 22.90 -1.72
N TRP A 122 -1.38 23.28 -1.81
CA TRP A 122 -2.48 22.57 -1.16
C TRP A 122 -2.58 21.14 -1.69
N HIS A 123 -2.57 20.97 -3.01
CA HIS A 123 -2.58 19.65 -3.63
C HIS A 123 -1.39 18.79 -3.20
N LEU A 124 -0.17 19.34 -3.21
CA LEU A 124 1.04 18.62 -2.79
C LEU A 124 1.03 18.25 -1.32
N LEU A 125 0.82 19.23 -0.44
CA LEU A 125 0.96 19.05 1.00
C LEU A 125 -0.24 18.34 1.61
N TYR A 126 -1.45 18.84 1.33
CA TYR A 126 -2.67 18.32 1.94
C TYR A 126 -3.16 17.07 1.19
N SER A 127 -3.47 17.17 -0.10
CA SER A 127 -4.10 16.05 -0.81
C SER A 127 -3.15 14.88 -1.05
N PHE A 128 -1.95 15.15 -1.59
CA PHE A 128 -1.01 14.12 -2.01
C PHE A 128 -0.18 13.56 -0.85
N LEU A 129 0.49 14.40 -0.05
CA LEU A 129 1.35 13.89 1.03
C LEU A 129 0.55 13.54 2.29
N PHE A 130 -0.26 14.46 2.81
CA PHE A 130 -0.95 14.23 4.09
C PHE A 130 -2.12 13.23 3.97
N VAL A 131 -3.16 13.59 3.22
CA VAL A 131 -4.38 12.78 3.13
C VAL A 131 -4.08 11.42 2.53
N ARG A 132 -3.42 11.37 1.36
CA ARG A 132 -3.19 10.10 0.65
C ARG A 132 -2.12 9.23 1.29
N ARG A 133 -0.99 9.78 1.77
CA ARG A 133 0.14 8.96 2.28
C ARG A 133 0.12 8.74 3.79
N VAL A 134 -0.57 9.58 4.57
CA VAL A 134 -0.66 9.45 6.03
C VAL A 134 -2.06 9.04 6.46
N ILE A 135 -3.09 9.85 6.15
CA ILE A 135 -4.43 9.64 6.68
C ILE A 135 -5.11 8.41 6.09
N ALA A 136 -5.05 8.21 4.76
CA ALA A 136 -5.77 7.13 4.10
C ALA A 136 -5.36 5.73 4.59
N PRO A 137 -4.06 5.38 4.75
CA PRO A 137 -3.66 4.11 5.35
C PRO A 137 -4.18 3.91 6.79
N ILE A 138 -4.14 4.97 7.61
CA ILE A 138 -4.60 4.93 9.01
C ILE A 138 -6.11 4.73 9.06
N LEU A 139 -6.86 5.56 8.33
CA LEU A 139 -8.31 5.52 8.31
C LEU A 139 -8.83 4.19 7.76
N THR A 140 -8.20 3.66 6.71
CA THR A 140 -8.58 2.36 6.13
C THR A 140 -8.48 1.26 7.17
N PHE A 141 -7.36 1.16 7.88
CA PHE A 141 -7.20 0.15 8.92
C PHE A 141 -8.20 0.35 10.07
N LEU A 142 -8.28 1.57 10.62
CA LEU A 142 -9.17 1.85 11.75
C LEU A 142 -10.63 1.56 11.40
N PHE A 143 -11.08 1.98 10.22
CA PHE A 143 -12.47 1.78 9.82
C PHE A 143 -12.80 0.30 9.62
N TYR A 144 -12.05 -0.41 8.76
CA TYR A 144 -12.40 -1.77 8.39
C TYR A 144 -11.99 -2.84 9.40
N CYS A 145 -10.93 -2.61 10.18
CA CYS A 145 -10.39 -3.62 11.10
C CYS A 145 -10.68 -3.32 12.58
N VAL A 146 -11.18 -2.13 12.93
CA VAL A 146 -11.45 -1.76 14.33
C VAL A 146 -12.89 -1.27 14.51
N VAL A 147 -13.32 -0.23 13.79
CA VAL A 147 -14.64 0.40 13.97
C VAL A 147 -15.77 -0.55 13.59
N ILE A 148 -15.72 -1.19 12.42
CA ILE A 148 -16.76 -2.15 12.00
C ILE A 148 -16.87 -3.32 13.01
N PRO A 149 -15.79 -4.05 13.34
CA PRO A 149 -15.88 -5.15 14.29
C PRO A 149 -16.33 -4.73 15.69
N LEU A 150 -15.85 -3.57 16.20
CA LEU A 150 -16.25 -3.07 17.51
C LEU A 150 -17.72 -2.64 17.55
N SER A 151 -18.23 -2.04 16.47
CA SER A 151 -19.65 -1.69 16.37
C SER A 151 -20.56 -2.91 16.46
N ALA A 152 -20.08 -4.08 16.02
CA ALA A 152 -20.84 -5.32 16.12
C ALA A 152 -20.97 -5.82 17.58
N MET A 153 -20.13 -5.32 18.50
CA MET A 153 -20.21 -5.61 19.93
C MET A 153 -21.03 -4.59 20.73
N VAL A 154 -21.40 -3.45 20.12
CA VAL A 154 -22.13 -2.36 20.79
C VAL A 154 -23.38 -2.07 19.95
N PRO A 155 -24.53 -2.70 20.27
CA PRO A 155 -25.75 -2.63 19.45
C PRO A 155 -26.24 -1.21 19.14
N GLU A 156 -25.94 -0.25 20.02
CA GLU A 156 -26.32 1.16 19.91
C GLU A 156 -25.51 1.94 18.86
N VAL A 157 -24.38 1.39 18.39
CA VAL A 157 -23.50 2.05 17.42
C VAL A 157 -23.91 1.66 15.99
N HIS A 158 -24.59 2.57 15.31
CA HIS A 158 -24.92 2.42 13.90
C HIS A 158 -23.89 3.15 13.02
N ILE A 159 -23.23 2.39 12.14
CA ILE A 159 -22.34 2.95 11.13
C ILE A 159 -23.20 3.47 9.96
N PRO A 160 -22.93 4.69 9.45
CA PRO A 160 -23.70 5.23 8.34
C PRO A 160 -23.51 4.39 7.06
N VAL A 161 -24.64 4.10 6.39
CA VAL A 161 -24.69 3.26 5.17
C VAL A 161 -23.79 3.79 4.05
N TRP A 162 -23.64 5.10 3.92
CA TRP A 162 -22.77 5.68 2.89
C TRP A 162 -21.30 5.31 3.08
N GLY A 163 -20.84 5.21 4.33
CA GLY A 163 -19.46 4.84 4.64
C GLY A 163 -19.22 3.34 4.52
N LEU A 164 -20.21 2.54 4.94
CA LEU A 164 -20.09 1.08 4.96
C LEU A 164 -20.35 0.43 3.60
N VAL A 165 -21.27 0.97 2.80
CA VAL A 165 -21.75 0.34 1.56
C VAL A 165 -21.39 1.18 0.33
N TYR A 166 -21.73 2.47 0.30
CA TYR A 166 -21.62 3.24 -0.94
C TYR A 166 -20.16 3.52 -1.33
N ILE A 167 -19.33 3.99 -0.40
CA ILE A 167 -17.91 4.25 -0.68
C ILE A 167 -17.16 2.97 -1.09
N PRO A 168 -17.23 1.85 -0.35
CA PRO A 168 -16.48 0.65 -0.72
C PRO A 168 -16.98 0.03 -2.02
N THR A 169 -18.29 0.09 -2.28
CA THR A 169 -18.88 -0.37 -3.55
C THR A 169 -18.39 0.48 -4.72
N ALA A 170 -18.37 1.81 -4.58
CA ALA A 170 -17.86 2.69 -5.63
C ALA A 170 -16.38 2.41 -5.93
N ILE A 171 -15.54 2.25 -4.90
CA ILE A 171 -14.12 1.90 -5.06
C ILE A 171 -13.97 0.55 -5.77
N THR A 172 -14.77 -0.44 -5.38
CA THR A 172 -14.74 -1.78 -5.98
C THR A 172 -15.18 -1.74 -7.44
N VAL A 173 -16.25 -1.01 -7.77
CA VAL A 173 -16.73 -0.83 -9.14
C VAL A 173 -15.71 -0.11 -10.01
N MET A 174 -15.07 0.96 -9.51
CA MET A 174 -14.00 1.66 -10.24
C MET A 174 -12.82 0.72 -10.55
N ASN A 175 -12.40 -0.09 -9.58
CA ASN A 175 -11.36 -1.10 -9.79
C ASN A 175 -11.78 -2.21 -10.76
N ALA A 176 -13.05 -2.62 -10.70
CA ALA A 176 -13.65 -3.66 -11.55
C ALA A 176 -13.71 -3.26 -13.02
N ILE A 177 -14.16 -2.03 -13.29
CA ILE A 177 -14.22 -1.47 -14.64
C ILE A 177 -12.83 -1.43 -15.28
N ARG A 178 -11.78 -1.12 -14.51
CA ARG A 178 -10.40 -1.06 -15.05
C ARG A 178 -9.75 -2.43 -15.24
N ASN A 179 -10.23 -3.46 -14.53
CA ASN A 179 -9.66 -4.80 -14.52
C ASN A 179 -10.72 -5.90 -14.74
N PRO A 180 -11.46 -5.92 -15.88
CA PRO A 180 -12.57 -6.84 -16.09
C PRO A 180 -12.13 -8.32 -16.11
N GLY A 181 -10.91 -8.61 -16.57
CA GLY A 181 -10.37 -9.98 -16.55
C GLY A 181 -10.08 -10.52 -15.14
N SER A 182 -10.04 -9.65 -14.12
CA SER A 182 -9.70 -10.00 -12.73
C SER A 182 -10.90 -9.89 -11.78
N LEU A 183 -12.13 -9.80 -12.28
CA LEU A 183 -13.34 -9.67 -11.44
C LEU A 183 -13.46 -10.78 -10.39
N HIS A 184 -13.14 -12.01 -10.79
CA HIS A 184 -13.12 -13.18 -9.89
C HIS A 184 -12.12 -13.06 -8.73
N LEU A 185 -11.14 -12.15 -8.82
CA LEU A 185 -10.16 -11.89 -7.76
C LEU A 185 -10.56 -10.74 -6.82
N MET A 186 -11.63 -10.00 -7.12
CA MET A 186 -12.01 -8.81 -6.33
C MET A 186 -12.30 -9.10 -4.86
N PRO A 187 -13.07 -10.14 -4.49
CA PRO A 187 -13.31 -10.44 -3.07
C PRO A 187 -12.00 -10.71 -2.32
N PHE A 188 -11.08 -11.47 -2.94
CA PHE A 188 -9.76 -11.76 -2.37
C PHE A 188 -8.87 -10.51 -2.30
N TRP A 189 -8.97 -9.62 -3.29
CA TRP A 189 -8.25 -8.35 -3.30
C TRP A 189 -8.71 -7.44 -2.15
N ILE A 190 -10.01 -7.30 -1.92
CA ILE A 190 -10.55 -6.51 -0.79
C ILE A 190 -10.03 -7.05 0.54
N LEU A 191 -10.15 -8.37 0.77
CA LEU A 191 -9.68 -8.99 2.00
C LEU A 191 -8.16 -8.85 2.19
N PHE A 192 -7.39 -9.01 1.10
CA PHE A 192 -5.95 -8.83 1.12
C PHE A 192 -5.55 -7.39 1.42
N GLU A 193 -6.21 -6.41 0.82
CA GLU A 193 -5.98 -4.98 1.08
C GLU A 193 -6.32 -4.59 2.53
N ASN A 194 -7.35 -5.20 3.12
CA ASN A 194 -7.67 -5.02 4.55
C ASN A 194 -6.55 -5.54 5.46
N VAL A 195 -5.97 -6.71 5.17
CA VAL A 195 -4.81 -7.20 5.94
C VAL A 195 -3.61 -6.26 5.77
N MET A 196 -3.34 -5.85 4.53
CA MET A 196 -2.24 -4.94 4.23
C MET A 196 -2.44 -3.54 4.83
N SER A 197 -3.68 -3.11 5.08
CA SER A 197 -3.97 -1.82 5.71
C SER A 197 -3.33 -1.72 7.11
N MET A 198 -3.27 -2.81 7.88
CA MET A 198 -2.58 -2.83 9.18
C MET A 198 -1.10 -2.53 9.03
N HIS A 199 -0.46 -3.18 8.06
CA HIS A 199 0.96 -3.00 7.78
C HIS A 199 1.26 -1.58 7.29
N ARG A 200 0.42 -1.04 6.41
CA ARG A 200 0.56 0.33 5.90
C ARG A 200 0.29 1.38 6.99
N MET A 201 -0.70 1.19 7.85
CA MET A 201 -0.94 2.07 9.00
C MET A 201 0.31 2.13 9.89
N ARG A 202 0.86 0.98 10.28
CA ARG A 202 2.08 0.94 11.11
C ARG A 202 3.24 1.65 10.43
N ALA A 203 3.46 1.38 9.14
CA ALA A 203 4.48 2.06 8.35
C ALA A 203 4.29 3.58 8.30
N ALA A 204 3.05 4.05 8.10
CA ALA A 204 2.72 5.47 8.09
C ALA A 204 3.00 6.16 9.43
N LEU A 205 2.62 5.51 10.55
CA LEU A 205 2.91 6.02 11.89
C LEU A 205 4.41 6.03 12.19
N THR A 206 5.14 4.98 11.82
CA THR A 206 6.61 4.92 11.93
C THR A 206 7.25 6.07 11.16
N GLY A 207 6.86 6.28 9.91
CA GLY A 207 7.36 7.37 9.07
C GLY A 207 7.06 8.76 9.63
N LEU A 208 5.84 8.98 10.11
CA LEU A 208 5.41 10.26 10.67
C LEU A 208 6.13 10.61 11.98
N LEU A 209 6.29 9.62 12.86
CA LEU A 209 6.91 9.79 14.18
C LEU A 209 8.44 9.76 14.14
N GLU A 210 9.05 9.43 13.00
CA GLU A 210 10.50 9.27 12.85
C GLU A 210 11.10 8.26 13.85
N THR A 211 10.47 7.08 14.02
CA THR A 211 11.05 6.02 14.90
C THR A 211 12.27 5.34 14.27
N ALA A 212 13.02 4.56 15.06
CA ALA A 212 14.32 3.98 14.64
C ALA A 212 14.30 3.22 13.30
N HIS A 213 13.16 2.64 12.92
CA HIS A 213 12.99 1.81 11.72
C HIS A 213 12.67 2.58 10.42
N VAL A 214 12.68 3.92 10.45
CA VAL A 214 12.26 4.74 9.31
C VAL A 214 13.20 4.67 8.11
N ASN A 215 14.48 4.50 8.39
CA ASN A 215 15.52 4.40 7.37
C ASN A 215 15.89 2.95 7.03
N ASP A 216 15.14 1.96 7.55
CA ASP A 216 15.41 0.55 7.29
C ASP A 216 15.14 0.23 5.82
N TRP A 217 16.23 0.20 5.04
CA TRP A 217 16.20 -0.21 3.64
C TRP A 217 16.44 -1.71 3.52
N VAL A 218 15.39 -2.49 3.77
CA VAL A 218 15.41 -3.92 3.41
C VAL A 218 15.19 -4.04 1.90
N VAL A 219 16.14 -4.67 1.21
CA VAL A 219 16.06 -4.89 -0.24
C VAL A 219 14.90 -5.82 -0.53
N THR A 220 14.07 -5.44 -1.51
CA THR A 220 12.97 -6.29 -1.96
C THR A 220 13.54 -7.34 -2.90
N GLU A 221 13.73 -8.56 -2.40
CA GLU A 221 14.21 -9.68 -3.20
C GLU A 221 13.34 -9.88 -4.44
N LYS A 222 14.00 -9.92 -5.60
CA LYS A 222 13.41 -10.24 -6.90
C LYS A 222 13.89 -11.63 -7.33
N VAL A 223 13.02 -12.41 -7.94
CA VAL A 223 13.35 -13.73 -8.50
C VAL A 223 14.40 -13.59 -9.60
N GLY A 224 14.38 -12.50 -10.38
CA GLY A 224 15.43 -12.22 -11.37
C GLY A 224 16.85 -12.13 -10.79
N ASP A 225 17.00 -11.78 -9.51
CA ASP A 225 18.31 -11.74 -8.85
C ASP A 225 18.83 -13.16 -8.52
N LEU A 226 17.95 -14.15 -8.34
CA LEU A 226 18.32 -15.56 -8.13
C LEU A 226 18.80 -16.24 -9.41
N VAL A 227 18.40 -15.74 -10.58
CA VAL A 227 18.76 -16.33 -11.89
C VAL A 227 20.19 -15.98 -12.31
N LYS A 228 20.82 -14.98 -11.69
CA LYS A 228 22.22 -14.64 -11.98
C LYS A 228 23.21 -15.67 -11.43
N ASP A 229 22.82 -16.45 -10.42
CA ASP A 229 23.72 -17.36 -9.73
C ASP A 229 23.48 -18.86 -9.99
N ASP A 230 22.36 -19.26 -10.62
CA ASP A 230 22.09 -20.69 -10.86
C ASP A 230 21.54 -20.98 -12.28
N PHE A 231 22.39 -21.59 -13.11
CA PHE A 231 21.99 -22.40 -14.27
C PHE A 231 21.77 -23.87 -13.90
N ASP A 232 21.77 -24.22 -12.61
CA ASP A 232 21.40 -25.54 -12.13
C ASP A 232 19.95 -25.52 -11.63
N VAL A 233 19.12 -26.39 -12.19
CA VAL A 233 17.76 -26.61 -11.70
C VAL A 233 17.88 -27.24 -10.32
N PRO A 234 17.52 -26.55 -9.21
CA PRO A 234 17.66 -27.15 -7.89
C PRO A 234 16.61 -28.25 -7.76
N LEU A 235 17.06 -29.47 -7.52
CA LEU A 235 16.22 -30.50 -6.89
C LEU A 235 15.68 -29.89 -5.58
N LEU A 236 14.38 -29.99 -5.36
CA LEU A 236 13.67 -29.46 -4.19
C LEU A 236 14.35 -29.96 -2.89
N GLU A 237 15.24 -29.16 -2.32
CA GLU A 237 15.76 -29.42 -0.99
C GLU A 237 14.69 -29.03 0.05
N PRO A 238 14.40 -29.91 1.04
CA PRO A 238 13.42 -29.61 2.07
C PRO A 238 13.91 -28.43 2.93
N LEU A 239 13.10 -27.37 3.02
CA LEU A 239 13.39 -26.20 3.85
C LEU A 239 13.63 -26.57 5.32
N LYS A 240 14.60 -25.92 5.95
CA LYS A 240 14.89 -26.08 7.39
C LYS A 240 13.70 -25.58 8.24
N PRO A 241 13.33 -26.27 9.34
CA PRO A 241 12.18 -25.91 10.18
C PRO A 241 12.16 -24.46 10.71
N THR A 242 13.34 -23.85 10.87
CA THR A 242 13.51 -22.47 11.34
C THR A 242 12.94 -21.43 10.37
N GLU A 243 12.93 -21.69 9.06
CA GLU A 243 12.35 -20.77 8.06
C GLU A 243 10.82 -20.75 8.08
N CYS A 244 10.18 -21.81 8.60
CA CYS A 244 8.73 -21.84 8.81
C CYS A 244 8.29 -20.93 9.96
N VAL A 245 9.09 -20.80 11.02
CA VAL A 245 8.77 -19.95 12.18
C VAL A 245 8.94 -18.47 11.85
N GLU A 246 9.95 -18.10 11.04
CA GLU A 246 10.14 -16.72 10.56
C GLU A 246 9.01 -16.18 9.66
N ARG A 247 8.09 -17.05 9.22
CA ARG A 247 6.91 -16.69 8.42
C ARG A 247 5.63 -16.48 9.23
N ILE A 248 5.65 -16.69 10.55
CA ILE A 248 4.48 -16.47 11.41
C ILE A 248 4.44 -15.01 11.87
N TYR A 249 3.36 -14.33 11.53
CA TYR A 249 3.14 -12.94 11.87
C TYR A 249 2.14 -12.81 13.01
N ILE A 250 2.66 -12.81 14.23
CA ILE A 250 1.88 -12.74 15.48
C ILE A 250 0.86 -11.60 15.52
N PRO A 251 1.18 -10.36 15.09
CA PRO A 251 0.21 -9.28 15.19
C PRO A 251 -1.04 -9.48 14.31
N GLU A 252 -0.87 -10.09 13.14
CA GLU A 252 -1.96 -10.47 12.25
C GLU A 252 -2.84 -11.55 12.88
N LEU A 253 -2.24 -12.52 13.57
CA LEU A 253 -2.96 -13.57 14.29
C LEU A 253 -3.72 -13.05 15.52
N LEU A 254 -3.14 -12.09 16.26
CA LEU A 254 -3.83 -11.44 17.37
C LEU A 254 -5.05 -10.65 16.88
N LEU A 255 -4.90 -9.93 15.76
CA LEU A 255 -6.02 -9.23 15.16
C LEU A 255 -7.07 -10.20 14.60
N ALA A 256 -6.66 -11.34 14.03
CA ALA A 256 -7.58 -12.40 13.63
C ALA A 256 -8.41 -12.91 14.81
N LEU A 257 -7.77 -13.17 15.95
CA LEU A 257 -8.47 -13.62 17.17
C LEU A 257 -9.50 -12.58 17.63
N TYR A 258 -9.13 -11.30 17.64
CA TYR A 258 -10.05 -10.20 17.93
C TYR A 258 -11.26 -10.21 16.98
N LEU A 259 -11.03 -10.31 15.67
CA LEU A 259 -12.09 -10.34 14.67
C LEU A 259 -13.00 -11.56 14.83
N LEU A 260 -12.46 -12.73 15.16
CA LEU A 260 -13.24 -13.94 15.44
C LEU A 260 -14.15 -13.77 16.65
N ILE A 261 -13.67 -13.12 17.72
CA ILE A 261 -14.47 -12.82 18.91
C ILE A 261 -15.62 -11.88 18.53
N CYS A 262 -15.35 -10.78 17.81
CA CYS A 262 -16.37 -9.85 17.34
C CYS A 262 -17.41 -10.53 16.44
N ALA A 263 -16.97 -11.35 15.49
CA ALA A 263 -17.86 -12.07 14.58
C ALA A 263 -18.72 -13.12 15.30
N SER A 264 -18.17 -13.81 16.28
CA SER A 264 -18.90 -14.80 17.10
C SER A 264 -19.94 -14.11 17.97
N TYR A 265 -19.60 -12.95 18.54
CA TYR A 265 -20.53 -12.14 19.32
C TYR A 265 -21.72 -11.68 18.45
N ASP A 266 -21.44 -11.08 17.28
CA ASP A 266 -22.49 -10.64 16.34
C ASP A 266 -23.29 -11.81 15.76
N TYR A 267 -22.73 -13.02 15.66
CA TYR A 267 -23.49 -14.19 15.23
C TYR A 267 -24.49 -14.67 16.29
N VAL A 268 -24.08 -14.70 17.56
CA VAL A 268 -24.89 -15.26 18.65
C VAL A 268 -25.94 -14.27 19.17
N LEU A 269 -25.60 -12.99 19.22
CA LEU A 269 -26.44 -11.93 19.81
C LEU A 269 -27.05 -10.99 18.75
N GLY A 270 -26.76 -11.24 17.46
CA GLY A 270 -26.74 -10.25 16.39
C GLY A 270 -28.02 -9.48 16.07
N SER A 271 -27.91 -8.16 16.11
CA SER A 271 -28.86 -7.19 15.56
C SER A 271 -28.38 -6.53 14.24
N GLN A 272 -27.08 -6.59 13.89
CA GLN A 272 -26.49 -5.80 12.79
C GLN A 272 -26.02 -6.62 11.56
N THR A 273 -25.94 -7.96 11.65
CA THR A 273 -25.67 -8.90 10.54
C THR A 273 -24.30 -8.76 9.82
N TYR A 274 -23.28 -8.18 10.46
CA TYR A 274 -21.94 -8.00 9.88
C TYR A 274 -21.03 -9.24 9.97
N PHE A 275 -21.42 -10.23 10.79
CA PHE A 275 -20.62 -11.41 11.11
C PHE A 275 -20.00 -12.09 9.90
N MET A 276 -20.72 -12.20 8.77
CA MET A 276 -20.22 -12.88 7.57
C MET A 276 -18.99 -12.18 6.99
N TYR A 277 -19.02 -10.85 6.90
CA TYR A 277 -17.87 -10.06 6.45
C TYR A 277 -16.71 -10.16 7.44
N ILE A 278 -16.97 -10.05 8.75
CA ILE A 278 -15.94 -10.08 9.80
C ILE A 278 -15.26 -11.46 9.85
N TYR A 279 -16.00 -12.56 9.67
CA TYR A 279 -15.42 -13.91 9.57
C TYR A 279 -14.50 -14.07 8.36
N LEU A 280 -14.91 -13.57 7.19
CA LEU A 280 -14.07 -13.61 5.99
C LEU A 280 -12.77 -12.81 6.19
N GLN A 281 -12.87 -11.66 6.87
CA GLN A 281 -11.71 -10.85 7.23
C GLN A 281 -10.80 -11.57 8.22
N ALA A 282 -11.35 -12.17 9.28
CA ALA A 282 -10.59 -12.96 10.24
C ALA A 282 -9.84 -14.11 9.55
N LEU A 283 -10.50 -14.85 8.65
CA LEU A 283 -9.89 -15.91 7.86
C LEU A 283 -8.73 -15.37 7.01
N ALA A 284 -8.88 -14.21 6.37
CA ALA A 284 -7.81 -13.60 5.60
C ALA A 284 -6.59 -13.25 6.49
N PHE A 285 -6.81 -12.70 7.67
CA PHE A 285 -5.73 -12.43 8.64
C PHE A 285 -5.05 -13.72 9.13
N ILE A 286 -5.77 -14.83 9.30
CA ILE A 286 -5.19 -16.14 9.63
C ILE A 286 -4.29 -16.64 8.49
N VAL A 287 -4.83 -16.68 7.27
CA VAL A 287 -4.12 -17.18 6.08
C VAL A 287 -2.84 -16.39 5.84
N LEU A 288 -2.90 -15.05 5.91
CA LEU A 288 -1.73 -14.20 5.75
C LEU A 288 -0.81 -14.22 6.98
N GLY A 289 -1.36 -14.36 8.19
CA GLY A 289 -0.63 -14.45 9.45
C GLY A 289 0.26 -15.69 9.53
N PHE A 290 -0.17 -16.81 8.96
CA PHE A 290 0.67 -18.01 8.80
C PHE A 290 1.54 -18.01 7.53
N GLY A 291 1.45 -16.97 6.70
CA GLY A 291 2.27 -16.85 5.49
C GLY A 291 1.87 -17.80 4.35
N PHE A 292 0.61 -18.25 4.27
CA PHE A 292 0.09 -19.10 3.18
C PHE A 292 -0.08 -18.36 1.84
N VAL A 293 0.70 -17.30 1.59
CA VAL A 293 0.58 -16.43 0.41
C VAL A 293 1.95 -16.18 -0.22
N GLY A 294 2.05 -16.39 -1.54
CA GLY A 294 3.29 -16.23 -2.30
C GLY A 294 3.59 -17.47 -3.14
N MET A 295 4.72 -17.47 -3.86
CA MET A 295 5.13 -18.64 -4.68
C MET A 295 5.66 -19.81 -3.84
N LYS A 296 6.12 -19.55 -2.60
CA LYS A 296 6.49 -20.58 -1.64
C LYS A 296 5.48 -20.53 -0.49
N THR A 297 4.62 -21.55 -0.39
CA THR A 297 3.73 -21.74 0.77
C THR A 297 4.52 -22.35 1.94
N PRO A 298 3.98 -22.38 3.17
CA PRO A 298 4.56 -23.14 4.27
C PRO A 298 4.79 -24.60 3.83
N CYS A 299 6.00 -25.11 4.07
CA CYS A 299 6.36 -26.50 3.80
C CYS A 299 6.26 -26.97 2.32
N SER A 300 6.37 -26.06 1.35
CA SER A 300 6.43 -26.35 -0.10
C SER A 300 7.65 -25.78 -0.78
#